data_AF-A0A947NHJ8-F1
#
_entry.id   AF-A0A947NHJ8-F1
#
_cell.length_a   1.000
_cell.length_b   1.000
_cell.length_c   1.000
_cell.angle_alpha   90.00
_cell.angle_beta   90.00
_cell.angle_gamma   90.00
#
_symmetry.space_group_name_H-M   'P 1'
#
loop_
_entity.id
_entity.type
_entity.pdbx_description
1 polymer ?
#
loop_
_entity_poly.entity_id
_entity_poly.type
_entity_poly.pdbx_seq_one_letter_code
_entity_poly.pdbx_strand_id
1 'polypeptide(L)'
;MAGVLLQEGNLELIGYYRKIGIAEYGLFAGLAFMFPVIIAQFKNFKNKLRYFLLGFMILAFISLILSQFTTAFVIAIMGIFTAMATKKNIRKSIWVFGTILLIVFIIPTSLYAGIIRNFSTLFGGTILQDRLEDLSYTLEEGLWSGTTHTSERNSRIPLSLGNFLRSPFVGTGISYGHQFWFDILSKFGLIGILPWVLIISNNIQNNLRIFDRSYNIYYLISMATFIFFGFVKNMGQKVLYLSIFFIIPGIYFLKYLENDSLSMTNSVADQNTLQDKHAKQTRY
;
A
#
# COMPACT_ATOMS: atom_id res chain seq x y z
N MET A 1 -11.05 -1.66 13.92
CA MET A 1 -10.62 -2.13 15.26
C MET A 1 -10.06 -0.98 16.09
N ALA A 2 -8.89 -0.39 15.80
CA ALA A 2 -8.34 0.69 16.65
C ALA A 2 -9.21 1.97 16.70
N GLY A 3 -9.80 2.40 15.58
CA GLY A 3 -10.73 3.55 15.55
C GLY A 3 -12.05 3.28 16.28
N VAL A 4 -12.63 2.10 16.07
CA VAL A 4 -13.87 1.65 16.75
C VAL A 4 -13.65 1.51 18.26
N LEU A 5 -12.58 0.82 18.69
CA LEU A 5 -12.24 0.67 20.10
C LEU A 5 -11.93 2.02 20.78
N LEU A 6 -11.43 3.00 20.01
CA LEU A 6 -11.21 4.36 20.50
C LEU A 6 -12.55 5.08 20.73
N GLN A 7 -13.54 4.89 19.85
CA GLN A 7 -14.89 5.40 20.05
C GLN A 7 -15.57 4.75 21.28
N GLU A 8 -15.31 3.47 21.52
CA GLU A 8 -15.82 2.72 22.67
C GLU A 8 -15.06 3.02 23.98
N GLY A 9 -13.98 3.82 23.93
CA GLY A 9 -13.21 4.21 25.11
C GLY A 9 -12.33 3.10 25.73
N ASN A 10 -12.14 1.97 25.05
CA ASN A 10 -11.40 0.83 25.59
C ASN A 10 -9.88 0.96 25.39
N LEU A 11 -9.27 1.90 26.12
CA LEU A 11 -7.85 2.27 25.98
C LEU A 11 -6.88 1.14 26.34
N GLU A 12 -7.24 0.26 27.28
CA GLU A 12 -6.39 -0.86 27.71
C GLU A 12 -6.25 -1.91 26.61
N LEU A 13 -7.37 -2.26 25.97
CA LEU A 13 -7.39 -3.20 24.85
C LEU A 13 -6.66 -2.65 23.62
N ILE A 14 -6.77 -1.34 23.36
CA ILE A 14 -5.97 -0.66 22.32
C ILE A 14 -4.48 -0.77 22.65
N GLY A 15 -4.10 -0.55 23.91
CA GLY A 15 -2.72 -0.68 24.38
C GLY A 15 -2.16 -2.09 24.15
N TYR A 16 -2.93 -3.12 24.49
CA TYR A 16 -2.58 -4.51 24.22
C TYR A 16 -2.36 -4.77 22.72
N TYR A 17 -3.34 -4.41 21.88
CA TYR A 17 -3.24 -4.64 20.43
C TYR A 17 -2.13 -3.84 19.75
N ARG A 18 -1.77 -2.67 20.28
CA ARG A 18 -0.62 -1.89 19.81
C ARG A 18 0.70 -2.58 20.18
N LYS A 19 0.83 -3.12 21.40
CA LYS A 19 2.04 -3.85 21.82
C LYS A 19 2.33 -5.06 20.94
N ILE A 20 1.31 -5.75 20.45
CA ILE A 20 1.46 -6.87 19.51
C ILE A 20 1.44 -6.45 18.03
N GLY A 21 1.40 -5.15 17.73
CA GLY A 21 1.55 -4.58 16.39
C GLY A 21 0.31 -4.68 15.48
N ILE A 22 -0.85 -5.12 15.99
CA ILE A 22 -2.06 -5.37 15.19
C ILE A 22 -2.94 -4.12 15.05
N ALA A 23 -2.94 -3.24 16.05
CA ALA A 23 -3.72 -2.00 16.03
C ALA A 23 -2.92 -0.78 15.51
N GLU A 24 -1.74 -1.01 14.94
CA GLU A 24 -0.88 0.07 14.46
C GLU A 24 -1.16 0.43 13.01
N TYR A 25 -1.09 1.72 12.73
CA TYR A 25 -1.28 2.29 11.39
C TYR A 25 -0.39 1.64 10.31
N GLY A 26 0.83 1.25 10.68
CA GLY A 26 1.85 0.68 9.81
C GLY A 26 1.45 -0.68 9.25
N LEU A 27 0.65 -1.46 9.98
CA LEU A 27 0.08 -2.71 9.46
C LEU A 27 -0.88 -2.40 8.31
N PHE A 28 -1.81 -1.47 8.52
CA PHE A 28 -2.81 -1.10 7.52
C PHE A 28 -2.18 -0.40 6.31
N ALA A 29 -1.18 0.45 6.53
CA ALA A 29 -0.36 1.01 5.45
C ALA A 29 0.36 -0.09 4.66
N GLY A 30 0.97 -1.05 5.36
CA GLY A 30 1.61 -2.21 4.75
C GLY A 30 0.64 -3.02 3.88
N LEU A 31 -0.56 -3.31 4.38
CA LEU A 31 -1.63 -3.97 3.62
C LEU A 31 -2.00 -3.17 2.37
N ALA A 32 -2.14 -1.85 2.48
CA ALA A 32 -2.43 -0.97 1.34
C ALA A 32 -1.37 -1.06 0.24
N PHE A 33 -0.09 -1.19 0.60
CA PHE A 33 1.00 -1.34 -0.36
C PHE A 33 1.06 -2.73 -1.02
N MET A 34 0.44 -3.76 -0.43
CA MET A 34 0.48 -5.13 -0.97
C MET A 34 -0.50 -5.36 -2.14
N PHE A 35 -1.57 -4.56 -2.26
CA PHE A 35 -2.59 -4.77 -3.29
C PHE A 35 -2.04 -4.90 -4.72
N PRO A 36 -1.11 -4.04 -5.20
CA PRO A 36 -0.56 -4.16 -6.55
C PRO A 36 0.08 -5.53 -6.83
N VAL A 37 0.92 -6.03 -5.92
CA VAL A 37 1.60 -7.31 -6.10
C VAL A 37 0.67 -8.51 -5.94
N ILE A 38 -0.37 -8.40 -5.10
CA ILE A 38 -1.42 -9.42 -5.00
C ILE A 38 -2.21 -9.49 -6.31
N ILE A 39 -2.54 -8.35 -6.92
CA ILE A 39 -3.20 -8.29 -8.23
C ILE A 39 -2.33 -8.92 -9.31
N ALA A 40 -1.00 -8.72 -9.26
CA ALA A 40 -0.06 -9.38 -10.16
C ALA A 40 -0.19 -10.90 -10.09
N GLN A 41 -0.19 -11.45 -8.88
CA GLN A 41 -0.32 -12.89 -8.67
C GLN A 41 -1.71 -13.40 -9.05
N PHE A 42 -2.77 -12.68 -8.72
CA PHE A 42 -4.14 -13.01 -9.13
C PHE A 42 -4.31 -13.09 -10.66
N LYS A 43 -3.59 -12.24 -11.42
CA LYS A 43 -3.58 -12.26 -12.89
C LYS A 43 -2.80 -13.46 -13.47
N ASN A 44 -1.89 -14.06 -12.71
CA ASN A 44 -1.00 -15.12 -13.19
C ASN A 44 -1.42 -16.53 -12.72
N PHE A 45 -1.91 -16.68 -11.50
CA PHE A 45 -2.33 -17.98 -10.95
C PHE A 45 -3.68 -18.43 -11.48
N LYS A 46 -3.80 -19.73 -11.74
CA LYS A 46 -5.06 -20.38 -12.18
C LYS A 46 -5.63 -21.38 -11.17
N ASN A 47 -4.94 -21.58 -10.04
CA ASN A 47 -5.23 -22.60 -9.05
C ASN A 47 -5.98 -22.04 -7.80
N LYS A 48 -6.08 -22.86 -6.75
CA LYS A 48 -6.72 -22.48 -5.46
C LYS A 48 -6.06 -21.27 -4.79
N LEU A 49 -4.76 -21.04 -5.01
CA LEU A 49 -4.04 -19.88 -4.45
C LEU A 49 -4.61 -18.55 -4.96
N ARG A 50 -5.14 -18.52 -6.19
CA ARG A 50 -5.84 -17.35 -6.74
C ARG A 50 -7.03 -16.93 -5.86
N TYR A 51 -7.84 -17.90 -5.43
CA TYR A 51 -9.01 -17.64 -4.58
C TYR A 51 -8.61 -17.27 -3.16
N PHE A 52 -7.55 -17.88 -2.63
CA PHE A 52 -6.97 -17.48 -1.36
C PHE A 52 -6.51 -16.01 -1.40
N LEU A 53 -5.78 -15.61 -2.44
CA LEU A 53 -5.32 -14.23 -2.62
C LEU A 53 -6.50 -13.25 -2.77
N LEU A 54 -7.56 -13.64 -3.49
CA LEU A 54 -8.77 -12.83 -3.60
C LEU A 54 -9.46 -12.67 -2.23
N GLY A 55 -9.61 -13.76 -1.48
CA GLY A 55 -10.16 -13.73 -0.12
C GLY A 55 -9.33 -12.86 0.82
N PHE A 56 -7.99 -13.00 0.78
CA PHE A 56 -7.08 -12.15 1.53
C PHE A 56 -7.21 -10.67 1.14
N MET A 57 -7.31 -10.37 -0.16
CA MET A 57 -7.49 -9.01 -0.66
C MET A 57 -8.80 -8.38 -0.16
N ILE A 58 -9.90 -9.14 -0.19
CA ILE A 58 -11.20 -8.70 0.35
C ILE A 58 -11.11 -8.46 1.86
N LEU A 59 -10.52 -9.41 2.61
CA LEU A 59 -10.34 -9.29 4.06
C LEU A 59 -9.48 -8.08 4.43
N ALA A 60 -8.38 -7.86 3.72
CA ALA A 60 -7.51 -6.70 3.91
C ALA A 60 -8.25 -5.39 3.61
N PHE A 61 -9.08 -5.36 2.56
CA PHE A 61 -9.88 -4.19 2.21
C PHE A 61 -10.95 -3.89 3.25
N ILE A 62 -11.69 -4.89 3.72
CA ILE A 62 -12.64 -4.75 4.84
C ILE A 62 -11.91 -4.26 6.09
N SER A 63 -10.73 -4.82 6.38
CA SER A 63 -9.91 -4.40 7.52
C SER A 63 -9.50 -2.92 7.41
N LEU A 64 -9.18 -2.43 6.21
CA LEU A 64 -8.90 -1.00 5.99
C LEU A 64 -10.12 -0.12 6.29
N ILE A 65 -11.31 -0.51 5.84
CA ILE A 65 -12.56 0.22 6.14
C ILE A 65 -12.79 0.26 7.65
N LEU A 66 -12.74 -0.90 8.33
CA LEU A 66 -12.93 -1.02 9.78
C LEU A 66 -11.84 -0.34 10.61
N SER A 67 -10.66 -0.10 10.03
CA SER A 67 -9.56 0.61 10.68
C SER A 67 -9.79 2.13 10.73
N GLN A 68 -10.62 2.66 9.83
CA GLN A 68 -10.88 4.10 9.63
C GLN A 68 -9.61 4.90 9.31
N PHE A 69 -8.55 4.26 8.79
CA PHE A 69 -7.32 4.93 8.36
C PHE A 69 -7.44 5.44 6.92
N THR A 70 -8.06 6.62 6.74
CA THR A 70 -8.38 7.22 5.44
C THR A 70 -7.21 7.25 4.45
N THR A 71 -6.02 7.64 4.88
CA THR A 71 -4.84 7.69 3.98
C THR A 71 -4.48 6.30 3.45
N ALA A 72 -4.45 5.27 4.30
CA ALA A 72 -4.13 3.91 3.86
C ALA A 72 -5.21 3.36 2.92
N PHE A 73 -6.47 3.66 3.20
CA PHE A 73 -7.60 3.32 2.33
C PHE A 73 -7.49 3.97 0.94
N VAL A 74 -7.21 5.27 0.86
CA VAL A 74 -7.02 5.99 -0.42
C VAL A 74 -5.84 5.40 -1.20
N ILE A 75 -4.71 5.11 -0.53
CA ILE A 75 -3.57 4.47 -1.18
C ILE A 75 -3.91 3.08 -1.71
N ALA A 76 -4.66 2.28 -0.95
CA ALA A 76 -5.09 0.97 -1.41
C ALA A 76 -5.93 1.09 -2.69
N ILE A 77 -6.90 2.00 -2.72
CA ILE A 77 -7.72 2.28 -3.91
C ILE A 77 -6.85 2.68 -5.09
N MET A 78 -5.95 3.66 -4.92
CA MET A 78 -5.04 4.10 -5.98
C MET A 78 -4.16 2.96 -6.50
N GLY A 79 -3.60 2.16 -5.59
CA GLY A 79 -2.79 0.99 -5.92
C GLY A 79 -3.56 -0.07 -6.70
N ILE A 80 -4.80 -0.38 -6.27
CA ILE A 80 -5.69 -1.32 -6.94
C ILE A 80 -6.00 -0.85 -8.36
N PHE A 81 -6.49 0.38 -8.54
CA PHE A 81 -6.86 0.90 -9.85
C PHE A 81 -5.65 0.95 -10.79
N THR A 82 -4.51 1.43 -10.30
CA THR A 82 -3.27 1.49 -11.09
C THR A 82 -2.80 0.10 -11.51
N ALA A 83 -2.81 -0.87 -10.60
CA ALA A 83 -2.43 -2.25 -10.89
C ALA A 83 -3.42 -2.96 -11.85
N MET A 84 -4.71 -2.69 -11.72
CA MET A 84 -5.72 -3.23 -12.63
C MET A 84 -5.54 -2.68 -14.06
N ALA A 85 -5.36 -1.37 -14.19
CA ALA A 85 -5.15 -0.68 -15.47
C ALA A 85 -3.81 -1.03 -16.15
N THR A 86 -2.82 -1.43 -15.35
CA THR A 86 -1.49 -1.84 -15.83
C THR A 86 -1.57 -3.04 -16.77
N LYS A 87 -1.00 -2.86 -17.96
CA LYS A 87 -0.80 -3.90 -18.98
C LYS A 87 0.62 -4.47 -18.88
N LYS A 88 0.86 -5.63 -19.49
CA LYS A 88 2.19 -6.29 -19.52
C LYS A 88 3.31 -5.41 -20.12
N ASN A 89 2.97 -4.38 -20.91
CA ASN A 89 3.96 -3.47 -21.50
C ASN A 89 4.21 -2.27 -20.58
N ILE A 90 5.40 -2.23 -19.97
CA ILE A 90 5.81 -1.20 -19.01
C ILE A 90 5.74 0.23 -19.57
N ARG A 91 6.10 0.46 -20.83
CA ARG A 91 6.04 1.80 -21.44
C ARG A 91 4.60 2.29 -21.51
N LYS A 92 3.67 1.41 -21.91
CA LYS A 92 2.23 1.75 -21.94
C LYS A 92 1.69 2.00 -20.54
N SER A 93 2.13 1.24 -19.55
CA SER A 93 1.71 1.41 -18.16
C SER A 93 2.24 2.71 -17.54
N ILE A 94 3.47 3.12 -17.86
CA ILE A 94 4.01 4.44 -17.48
C ILE A 94 3.18 5.57 -18.11
N TRP A 95 2.85 5.46 -19.40
CA TRP A 95 1.96 6.43 -20.05
C TRP A 95 0.58 6.48 -19.40
N VAL A 96 -0.05 5.34 -19.14
CA VAL A 96 -1.35 5.29 -18.45
C VAL A 96 -1.27 5.93 -17.06
N PHE A 97 -0.22 5.64 -16.29
CA PHE A 97 -0.01 6.24 -14.97
C PHE A 97 0.19 7.76 -15.06
N GLY A 98 1.02 8.22 -16.00
CA GLY A 98 1.23 9.65 -16.25
C GLY A 98 -0.06 10.35 -16.70
N THR A 99 -0.86 9.72 -17.56
CA THR A 99 -2.17 10.25 -17.98
C THR A 99 -3.15 10.32 -16.81
N ILE A 100 -3.22 9.29 -15.95
CA ILE A 100 -4.07 9.33 -14.76
C ILE A 100 -3.66 10.47 -13.84
N LEU A 101 -2.35 10.62 -13.56
CA LEU A 101 -1.85 11.75 -12.77
C LEU A 101 -2.20 13.10 -13.39
N LEU A 102 -2.00 13.26 -14.70
CA LEU A 102 -2.31 14.50 -15.41
C LEU A 102 -3.81 14.83 -15.38
N ILE A 103 -4.68 13.84 -15.58
CA ILE A 103 -6.13 14.01 -15.42
C ILE A 103 -6.47 14.46 -14.00
N VAL A 104 -5.78 13.91 -12.98
CA VAL A 104 -5.97 14.30 -11.58
C VAL A 104 -5.67 15.78 -11.35
N PHE A 105 -4.68 16.35 -12.05
CA PHE A 105 -4.34 17.77 -11.94
C PHE A 105 -5.23 18.72 -12.75
N ILE A 106 -5.89 18.24 -13.81
CA ILE A 106 -6.71 19.09 -14.70
C ILE A 106 -8.13 19.28 -14.18
N ILE A 107 -8.69 18.27 -13.51
CA ILE A 107 -10.07 18.34 -13.02
C ILE A 107 -10.15 19.30 -11.82
N PRO A 108 -11.13 20.22 -11.80
CA PRO A 108 -11.36 21.13 -10.68
C PRO A 108 -11.51 20.40 -9.34
N THR A 109 -10.87 20.94 -8.29
CA THR A 109 -10.91 20.36 -6.93
C THR A 109 -12.32 20.26 -6.35
N SER A 110 -13.24 21.14 -6.77
CA SER A 110 -14.65 21.11 -6.41
C SER A 110 -15.38 19.84 -6.88
N LEU A 111 -15.02 19.28 -8.04
CA LEU A 111 -15.60 18.02 -8.52
C LEU A 111 -15.13 16.84 -7.67
N TYR A 112 -13.85 16.81 -7.29
CA TYR A 112 -13.33 15.81 -6.36
C TYR A 112 -13.99 15.89 -4.99
N ALA A 113 -14.14 17.11 -4.48
CA ALA A 113 -14.80 17.35 -3.20
C ALA A 113 -16.25 16.84 -3.22
N GLY A 114 -17.00 17.11 -4.28
CA GLY A 114 -18.38 16.63 -4.43
C GLY A 114 -18.48 15.10 -4.48
N ILE A 115 -17.60 14.44 -5.25
CA ILE A 115 -17.57 12.97 -5.31
C ILE A 115 -17.22 12.37 -3.95
N ILE A 116 -16.20 12.90 -3.28
CA ILE A 116 -15.76 12.42 -1.96
C ILE A 116 -16.87 12.63 -0.92
N ARG A 117 -17.57 13.77 -0.95
CA ARG A 117 -18.71 14.06 -0.07
C ARG A 117 -19.89 13.12 -0.31
N ASN A 118 -20.22 12.84 -1.57
CA ASN A 118 -21.26 11.86 -1.86
C ASN A 118 -20.86 10.46 -1.41
N PHE A 119 -19.58 10.08 -1.60
CA PHE A 119 -19.06 8.80 -1.16
C PHE A 119 -19.00 8.67 0.36
N SER A 120 -18.75 9.76 1.10
CA SER A 120 -18.72 9.75 2.57
C SER A 120 -20.07 9.34 3.18
N THR A 121 -21.19 9.68 2.51
CA THR A 121 -22.54 9.32 2.97
C THR A 121 -22.76 7.80 3.07
N LEU A 122 -22.02 6.99 2.31
CA LEU A 122 -22.05 5.53 2.42
C LEU A 122 -21.52 5.01 3.77
N PHE A 123 -20.79 5.85 4.51
CA PHE A 123 -20.19 5.54 5.81
C PHE A 123 -20.87 6.29 6.96
N GLY A 124 -22.16 6.60 6.81
CA GLY A 124 -23.02 7.30 7.78
C GLY A 124 -22.70 7.01 9.25
N GLY A 125 -22.41 8.05 10.04
CA GLY A 125 -22.19 7.98 11.49
C GLY A 125 -20.82 7.44 11.93
N THR A 126 -19.83 7.36 11.03
CA THR A 126 -18.49 6.87 11.34
C THR A 126 -17.41 7.96 11.27
N ILE A 127 -16.30 7.79 12.00
CA ILE A 127 -15.13 8.68 11.86
C ILE A 127 -14.62 8.71 10.40
N LEU A 128 -14.81 7.64 9.64
CA LEU A 128 -14.41 7.63 8.24
C LEU A 128 -15.23 8.63 7.42
N GLN A 129 -16.53 8.76 7.68
CA GLN A 129 -17.36 9.81 7.08
C GLN A 129 -16.80 11.19 7.44
N ASP A 130 -16.61 11.49 8.73
CA ASP A 130 -16.12 12.80 9.19
C ASP A 130 -14.78 13.15 8.52
N ARG A 131 -13.88 12.18 8.36
CA ARG A 131 -12.57 12.37 7.71
C ARG A 131 -12.67 12.55 6.20
N LEU A 132 -13.62 11.90 5.54
CA LEU A 132 -13.87 12.08 4.11
C LEU A 132 -14.56 13.43 3.84
N GLU A 133 -15.47 13.85 4.72
CA GLU A 133 -16.10 15.17 4.65
C GLU A 133 -15.08 16.28 4.90
N ASP A 134 -14.26 16.18 5.94
CA ASP A 134 -13.16 17.12 6.22
C ASP A 134 -12.19 17.22 5.02
N LEU A 135 -11.88 16.09 4.38
CA LEU A 135 -11.09 16.08 3.13
C LEU A 135 -11.81 16.79 1.98
N SER A 136 -13.11 16.56 1.81
CA SER A 136 -13.94 17.23 0.81
C SER A 136 -13.95 18.75 1.02
N TYR A 137 -14.22 19.22 2.23
CA TYR A 137 -14.18 20.65 2.56
C TYR A 137 -12.79 21.25 2.31
N THR A 138 -11.72 20.53 2.66
CA THR A 138 -10.34 20.98 2.39
C THR A 138 -10.03 21.14 0.90
N LEU A 139 -10.61 20.29 0.04
CA LEU A 139 -10.43 20.39 -1.40
C LEU A 139 -11.21 21.57 -2.01
N GLU A 140 -12.34 21.96 -1.40
CA GLU A 140 -13.11 23.16 -1.79
C GLU A 140 -12.46 24.45 -1.30
N GLU A 141 -12.09 24.53 -0.03
CA GLU A 141 -11.59 25.75 0.61
C GLU A 141 -10.09 25.97 0.40
N GLY A 142 -9.36 24.92 0.02
CA GLY A 142 -7.94 24.94 -0.24
C GLY A 142 -7.11 24.30 0.87
N LEU A 143 -5.98 23.71 0.48
CA LEU A 143 -5.11 22.91 1.37
C LEU A 143 -4.50 23.71 2.54
N TRP A 144 -4.56 25.04 2.49
CA TRP A 144 -3.90 25.97 3.41
C TRP A 144 -4.88 26.88 4.16
N SER A 145 -6.19 26.66 4.03
CA SER A 145 -7.21 27.52 4.63
C SER A 145 -7.17 27.53 6.17
N GLY A 146 -6.71 26.44 6.79
CA GLY A 146 -6.64 26.29 8.24
C GLY A 146 -8.01 26.06 8.90
N THR A 147 -9.06 25.90 8.11
CA THR A 147 -10.47 25.77 8.54
C THR A 147 -10.88 24.32 8.83
N THR A 148 -10.04 23.36 8.46
CA THR A 148 -10.31 21.91 8.53
C THR A 148 -9.15 21.19 9.23
N HIS A 149 -9.41 20.03 9.82
CA HIS A 149 -8.35 19.23 10.44
C HIS A 149 -7.27 18.81 9.44
N THR A 150 -7.64 18.57 8.20
CA THR A 150 -6.71 18.22 7.12
C THR A 150 -5.87 19.43 6.69
N SER A 151 -6.44 20.63 6.57
CA SER A 151 -5.69 21.84 6.21
C SER A 151 -4.71 22.26 7.30
N GLU A 152 -5.10 22.19 8.58
CA GLU A 152 -4.18 22.42 9.72
C GLU A 152 -2.97 21.48 9.68
N ARG A 153 -3.18 20.21 9.35
CA ARG A 153 -2.08 19.23 9.24
C ARG A 153 -1.19 19.49 8.03
N ASN A 154 -1.78 19.90 6.92
CA ASN A 154 -1.04 20.25 5.71
C ASN A 154 -0.16 21.48 5.93
N SER A 155 -0.61 22.47 6.72
CA SER A 155 0.15 23.69 7.07
C SER A 155 1.57 23.43 7.64
N ARG A 156 1.86 22.21 8.11
CA ARG A 156 3.18 21.80 8.59
C ARG A 156 4.20 21.61 7.47
N ILE A 157 3.76 21.30 6.24
CA ILE A 157 4.62 21.10 5.08
C ILE A 157 5.50 22.34 4.79
N PRO A 158 4.96 23.57 4.64
CA PRO A 158 5.77 24.76 4.37
C PRO A 158 6.69 25.09 5.55
N LEU A 159 6.31 24.76 6.78
CA LEU A 159 7.18 24.92 7.96
C LEU A 159 8.38 23.97 7.89
N SER A 160 8.16 22.68 7.62
CA SER A 160 9.22 21.69 7.43
C SER A 160 10.13 22.07 6.25
N LEU A 161 9.55 22.54 5.15
CA LEU A 161 10.31 22.97 3.98
C LEU A 161 11.14 24.22 4.27
N GLY A 162 10.56 25.20 4.99
CA GLY A 162 11.27 26.39 5.43
C GLY A 162 12.45 26.07 6.35
N ASN A 163 12.29 25.08 7.24
CA ASN A 163 13.40 24.58 8.06
C ASN A 163 14.49 23.90 7.22
N PHE A 164 14.11 23.05 6.26
CA PHE A 164 15.06 22.45 5.33
C PHE A 164 15.85 23.50 4.55
N LEU A 165 15.18 24.52 4.02
CA LEU A 165 15.83 25.59 3.24
C LEU A 165 16.82 26.42 4.07
N ARG A 166 16.63 26.52 5.40
CA ARG A 166 17.57 27.20 6.30
C ARG A 166 18.85 26.39 6.55
N SER A 167 18.79 25.07 6.47
CA SER A 167 19.95 24.19 6.65
C SER A 167 19.83 22.94 5.77
N PRO A 168 20.08 23.06 4.45
CA PRO A 168 19.77 21.99 3.51
C PRO A 168 20.62 20.73 3.70
N PHE A 169 21.87 20.86 4.12
CA PHE A 169 22.79 19.72 4.21
C PHE A 169 22.61 18.90 5.49
N VAL A 170 22.54 19.57 6.65
CA VAL A 170 22.52 18.93 7.98
C VAL A 170 21.16 19.02 8.69
N GLY A 171 20.23 19.84 8.19
CA GLY A 171 18.93 20.09 8.83
C GLY A 171 19.02 21.04 10.02
N THR A 172 17.87 21.34 10.61
CA THR A 172 17.74 22.21 11.79
C THR A 172 17.45 21.44 13.07
N GLY A 173 17.33 20.11 13.00
CA GLY A 173 16.91 19.27 14.12
C GLY A 173 15.40 19.28 14.42
N ILE A 174 14.62 20.12 13.73
CA ILE A 174 13.18 20.29 13.98
C ILE A 174 12.38 19.29 13.14
N SER A 175 11.37 18.65 13.75
CA SER A 175 10.39 17.80 13.07
C SER A 175 9.00 18.03 13.67
N TYR A 176 7.98 18.01 12.81
CA TYR A 176 6.56 18.14 13.18
C TYR A 176 5.83 16.79 13.23
N GLY A 177 6.54 15.69 12.94
CA GLY A 177 6.13 14.30 13.14
C GLY A 177 4.95 13.84 12.29
N HIS A 178 4.68 14.50 11.16
CA HIS A 178 3.49 14.27 10.35
C HIS A 178 3.77 13.78 8.93
N GLN A 179 4.77 14.32 8.24
CA GLN A 179 5.13 13.92 6.88
C GLN A 179 6.57 13.43 6.87
N PHE A 180 6.78 12.12 6.73
CA PHE A 180 8.08 11.50 6.95
C PHE A 180 9.22 12.14 6.16
N TRP A 181 9.04 12.34 4.85
CA TRP A 181 10.12 12.88 4.01
C TRP A 181 10.45 14.32 4.35
N PHE A 182 9.44 15.17 4.55
CA PHE A 182 9.66 16.56 4.94
C PHE A 182 10.25 16.67 6.35
N ASP A 183 9.85 15.79 7.26
CA ASP A 183 10.39 15.72 8.61
C ASP A 183 11.87 15.31 8.62
N ILE A 184 12.26 14.31 7.82
CA ILE A 184 13.66 13.92 7.69
C ILE A 184 14.49 15.04 7.06
N LEU A 185 13.99 15.69 6.02
CA LEU A 185 14.67 16.82 5.38
C LEU A 185 14.81 18.02 6.35
N SER A 186 13.76 18.37 7.07
CA SER A 186 13.78 19.43 8.09
C SER A 186 14.77 19.11 9.21
N LYS A 187 14.74 17.87 9.71
CA LYS A 187 15.52 17.46 10.88
C LYS A 187 17.00 17.22 10.57
N PHE A 188 17.30 16.60 9.44
CA PHE A 188 18.62 16.05 9.11
C PHE A 188 19.17 16.47 7.75
N GLY A 189 18.42 17.28 6.98
CA GLY A 189 18.84 17.73 5.66
C GLY A 189 19.04 16.60 4.66
N LEU A 190 19.88 16.86 3.66
CA LEU A 190 20.26 15.91 2.62
C LEU A 190 21.05 14.72 3.20
N ILE A 191 21.81 14.92 4.27
CA ILE A 191 22.55 13.83 4.92
C ILE A 191 21.59 12.77 5.48
N GLY A 192 20.45 13.20 6.05
CA GLY A 192 19.44 12.27 6.56
C GLY A 192 18.65 11.53 5.50
N ILE A 193 18.35 12.17 4.36
CA ILE A 193 17.58 11.54 3.28
C ILE A 193 18.42 10.58 2.44
N LEU A 194 19.74 10.82 2.33
CA LEU A 194 20.62 10.04 1.45
C LEU A 194 20.64 8.54 1.78
N PRO A 195 20.77 8.09 3.05
CA PRO A 195 20.64 6.68 3.39
C PRO A 195 19.32 6.05 2.95
N TRP A 196 18.21 6.79 3.06
CA TRP A 196 16.89 6.31 2.61
C TRP A 196 16.85 6.11 1.11
N VAL A 197 17.36 7.08 0.35
CA VAL A 197 17.45 6.98 -1.11
C VAL A 197 18.28 5.77 -1.52
N LEU A 198 19.42 5.53 -0.86
CA LEU A 198 20.29 4.40 -1.13
C LEU A 198 19.62 3.06 -0.80
N ILE A 199 18.99 2.93 0.37
CA ILE A 199 18.29 1.71 0.79
C ILE A 199 17.16 1.38 -0.19
N ILE A 200 16.31 2.36 -0.52
CA ILE A 200 15.18 2.17 -1.43
C ILE A 200 15.67 1.83 -2.84
N SER A 201 16.65 2.58 -3.35
CA SER A 201 17.18 2.35 -4.71
C SER A 201 17.83 0.98 -4.82
N ASN A 202 18.65 0.59 -3.84
CA ASN A 202 19.29 -0.72 -3.82
C ASN A 202 18.26 -1.85 -3.71
N ASN A 203 17.25 -1.71 -2.84
CA ASN A 203 16.17 -2.70 -2.71
C ASN A 203 15.41 -2.87 -4.04
N ILE A 204 15.05 -1.76 -4.69
CA ILE A 204 14.37 -1.79 -5.99
C ILE A 204 15.24 -2.48 -7.04
N GLN A 205 16.50 -2.07 -7.18
CA GLN A 205 17.40 -2.63 -8.19
C GLN A 205 17.63 -4.13 -8.00
N ASN A 206 17.86 -4.58 -6.78
CA ASN A 206 18.10 -5.99 -6.50
C ASN A 206 16.86 -6.85 -6.77
N ASN A 207 15.68 -6.39 -6.33
CA ASN A 207 14.43 -7.10 -6.56
C ASN A 207 14.06 -7.16 -8.05
N LEU A 208 14.22 -6.07 -8.80
CA LEU A 208 13.94 -6.03 -10.24
C LEU A 208 14.84 -6.96 -11.08
N ARG A 209 16.03 -7.33 -10.57
CA ARG A 209 16.91 -8.33 -11.21
C ARG A 209 16.41 -9.77 -11.00
N ILE A 210 15.67 -10.02 -9.93
CA ILE A 210 15.14 -11.35 -9.57
C ILE A 210 13.76 -11.58 -10.20
N PHE A 211 12.97 -10.53 -10.34
CA PHE A 211 11.57 -10.60 -10.74
C PHE A 211 11.37 -10.70 -12.26
N ASP A 212 10.36 -11.47 -12.66
CA ASP A 212 9.90 -11.50 -14.04
C ASP A 212 9.43 -10.11 -14.49
N ARG A 213 9.65 -9.77 -15.77
CA ARG A 213 9.23 -8.49 -16.35
C ARG A 213 7.76 -8.17 -16.14
N SER A 214 6.89 -9.19 -16.11
CA SER A 214 5.46 -9.03 -15.86
C SER A 214 5.14 -8.62 -14.42
N TYR A 215 5.96 -8.98 -13.44
CA TYR A 215 5.78 -8.65 -12.02
C TYR A 215 6.39 -7.29 -11.66
N ASN A 216 7.50 -6.90 -12.32
CA ASN A 216 8.25 -5.68 -12.05
C ASN A 216 7.39 -4.42 -11.91
N ILE A 217 6.42 -4.22 -12.81
CA ILE A 217 5.58 -3.03 -12.78
C ILE A 217 4.68 -2.98 -11.54
N TYR A 218 4.18 -4.12 -11.08
CA TYR A 218 3.33 -4.20 -9.88
C TYR A 218 4.13 -3.91 -8.61
N TYR A 219 5.34 -4.47 -8.54
CA TYR A 219 6.28 -4.14 -7.46
C TYR A 219 6.65 -2.65 -7.47
N LEU A 220 6.91 -2.06 -8.63
CA LEU A 220 7.19 -0.63 -8.75
C LEU A 220 6.00 0.24 -8.34
N ILE A 221 4.76 -0.17 -8.61
CA ILE A 221 3.56 0.52 -8.12
C ILE A 221 3.52 0.47 -6.59
N SER A 222 3.80 -0.67 -5.97
CA SER A 222 3.89 -0.79 -4.50
C SER A 222 4.99 0.09 -3.90
N MET A 223 6.16 0.18 -4.54
CA MET A 223 7.24 1.07 -4.11
C MET A 223 6.88 2.54 -4.28
N ALA A 224 6.21 2.90 -5.39
CA ALA A 224 5.76 4.25 -5.65
C ALA A 224 4.68 4.70 -4.64
N THR A 225 3.74 3.82 -4.29
CA THR A 225 2.73 4.14 -3.26
C THR A 225 3.36 4.31 -1.88
N PHE A 226 4.35 3.49 -1.51
CA PHE A 226 5.14 3.66 -0.29
C PHE A 226 5.88 5.01 -0.26
N ILE A 227 6.58 5.37 -1.35
CA ILE A 227 7.29 6.66 -1.43
C ILE A 227 6.29 7.82 -1.34
N PHE A 228 5.20 7.78 -2.10
CA PHE A 228 4.17 8.80 -2.07
C PHE A 228 3.56 8.95 -0.67
N PHE A 229 3.31 7.84 0.01
CA PHE A 229 2.77 7.84 1.36
C PHE A 229 3.65 8.59 2.37
N GLY A 230 4.97 8.52 2.24
CA GLY A 230 5.88 9.28 3.12
C GLY A 230 5.81 10.80 2.96
N PHE A 231 5.26 11.31 1.85
CA PHE A 231 4.98 12.75 1.69
C PHE A 231 3.68 13.16 2.37
N VAL A 232 2.75 12.22 2.54
CA VAL A 232 1.43 12.47 3.11
C VAL A 232 1.39 12.14 4.61
N LYS A 233 2.21 11.17 5.05
CA LYS A 233 2.16 10.63 6.41
C LYS A 233 3.53 10.29 6.97
N ASN A 234 3.58 10.12 8.28
CA ASN A 234 4.73 9.60 9.00
C ASN A 234 4.82 8.07 8.81
N MET A 235 6.04 7.57 8.67
CA MET A 235 6.35 6.16 8.42
C MET A 235 7.13 5.49 9.57
N GLY A 236 7.21 6.09 10.76
CA GLY A 236 8.03 5.59 11.86
C GLY A 236 7.73 4.18 12.41
N GLN A 237 6.75 3.45 11.88
CA GLN A 237 6.34 2.14 12.39
C GLN A 237 7.04 0.99 11.67
N LYS A 238 7.62 0.06 12.45
CA LYS A 238 8.46 -1.04 11.96
C LYS A 238 7.76 -1.99 10.99
N VAL A 239 6.48 -2.28 11.22
CA VAL A 239 5.66 -3.19 10.40
C VAL A 239 5.54 -2.70 8.96
N LEU A 240 5.56 -1.38 8.77
CA LEU A 240 5.51 -0.77 7.44
C LEU A 240 6.76 -1.14 6.63
N TYR A 241 7.94 -1.04 7.24
CA TYR A 241 9.22 -1.40 6.60
C TYR A 241 9.35 -2.90 6.36
N LEU A 242 8.85 -3.73 7.28
CA LEU A 242 8.77 -5.18 7.08
C LEU A 242 7.93 -5.50 5.84
N SER A 243 6.79 -4.83 5.70
CA SER A 243 5.87 -5.02 4.58
C SER A 243 6.54 -4.68 3.25
N ILE A 244 7.17 -3.51 3.15
CA ILE A 244 7.73 -3.03 1.87
C ILE A 244 9.03 -3.71 1.47
N PHE A 245 9.92 -4.02 2.43
CA PHE A 245 11.24 -4.57 2.12
C PHE A 245 11.28 -6.10 2.10
N PHE A 246 10.32 -6.78 2.75
CA PHE A 246 10.34 -8.24 2.87
C PHE A 246 9.05 -8.89 2.36
N ILE A 247 7.88 -8.49 2.85
CA ILE A 247 6.62 -9.18 2.51
C ILE A 247 6.28 -8.96 1.04
N ILE A 248 6.31 -7.72 0.57
CA ILE A 248 5.96 -7.36 -0.81
C ILE A 248 6.88 -8.06 -1.83
N PRO A 249 8.23 -8.01 -1.68
CA PRO A 249 9.12 -8.83 -2.47
C PRO A 249 8.86 -10.34 -2.32
N GLY A 250 8.58 -10.80 -1.10
CA GLY A 250 8.30 -12.20 -0.78
C GLY A 250 7.09 -12.78 -1.51
N ILE A 251 6.04 -11.98 -1.73
CA ILE A 251 4.83 -12.37 -2.47
C ILE A 251 5.17 -12.86 -3.89
N TYR A 252 6.26 -12.39 -4.50
CA TYR A 252 6.73 -12.88 -5.80
C TYR A 252 6.93 -14.40 -5.81
N PHE A 253 7.50 -14.94 -4.73
CA PHE A 253 7.91 -16.35 -4.64
C PHE A 253 6.74 -17.32 -4.41
N LEU A 254 5.52 -16.83 -4.19
CA LEU A 254 4.32 -17.67 -4.10
C LEU A 254 4.10 -18.52 -5.35
N LYS A 255 4.66 -18.13 -6.50
CA LYS A 255 4.54 -18.89 -7.75
C LYS A 255 5.23 -20.25 -7.71
N TYR A 256 6.22 -20.42 -6.86
CA TYR A 256 6.94 -21.69 -6.75
C TYR A 256 6.13 -22.73 -5.97
N LEU A 257 5.24 -22.29 -5.07
CA LEU A 257 4.30 -23.19 -4.38
C LEU A 257 3.29 -23.84 -5.35
N GLU A 258 2.98 -23.19 -6.48
CA GLU A 258 2.14 -23.76 -7.53
C GLU A 258 2.85 -24.91 -8.28
N ASN A 259 4.11 -24.69 -8.69
CA ASN A 259 4.86 -25.66 -9.49
C ASN A 259 5.10 -26.97 -8.73
N ASP A 260 5.37 -26.90 -7.42
CA ASP A 260 5.57 -28.10 -6.61
C ASP A 260 4.29 -28.94 -6.52
N SER A 261 3.12 -28.30 -6.37
CA SER A 261 1.83 -29.01 -6.30
C SER A 261 1.45 -29.75 -7.60
N LEU A 262 1.81 -29.18 -8.76
CA LEU A 262 1.56 -29.80 -10.06
C LEU A 262 2.51 -30.98 -10.32
N SER A 263 3.78 -30.84 -9.93
CA SER A 263 4.78 -31.90 -10.09
C SER A 263 4.41 -33.17 -9.29
N MET A 264 3.93 -33.01 -8.05
CA MET A 264 3.48 -34.13 -7.22
C MET A 264 2.19 -34.78 -7.74
N THR A 265 1.24 -34.00 -8.29
CA THR A 265 0.00 -34.57 -8.83
C THR A 265 0.28 -35.44 -10.05
N ASN A 266 1.17 -34.99 -10.93
CA ASN A 266 1.56 -35.76 -12.11
C ASN A 266 2.32 -37.03 -11.74
N SER A 267 3.25 -36.97 -10.77
CA SER A 267 3.98 -38.17 -10.33
C SER A 267 3.07 -39.24 -9.73
N VAL A 268 2.04 -38.84 -8.97
CA VAL A 268 1.06 -39.77 -8.40
C VAL A 268 0.15 -40.36 -9.48
N ALA A 269 -0.28 -39.55 -10.45
CA ALA A 269 -1.08 -40.03 -11.58
C ALA A 269 -0.32 -41.05 -12.43
N ASP A 270 0.97 -40.81 -12.69
CA ASP A 270 1.84 -41.72 -13.43
C ASP A 270 2.09 -43.03 -12.67
N GLN A 271 2.28 -42.98 -11.35
CA GLN A 271 2.40 -44.18 -10.52
C GLN A 271 1.12 -45.01 -10.52
N ASN A 272 -0.04 -44.37 -10.42
CA ASN A 272 -1.33 -45.07 -10.45
C ASN A 272 -1.57 -45.72 -11.82
N THR A 273 -1.22 -45.06 -12.93
CA THR A 273 -1.35 -45.67 -14.27
C THR A 273 -0.40 -46.83 -14.50
N LEU A 274 0.81 -46.80 -13.92
CA LEU A 274 1.75 -47.92 -13.97
C LEU A 274 1.25 -49.11 -13.14
N GLN A 275 0.71 -48.88 -11.94
CA GLN A 275 0.13 -49.93 -11.11
C GLN A 275 -1.09 -50.58 -11.79
N ASP A 276 -1.95 -49.80 -12.43
CA ASP A 276 -3.14 -50.30 -13.12
C ASP A 276 -2.78 -51.14 -14.36
N LYS A 277 -1.69 -50.78 -15.06
CA LYS A 277 -1.13 -51.60 -16.16
C LYS A 277 -0.57 -52.92 -15.65
N HIS A 278 0.18 -52.91 -14.54
CA HIS A 278 0.71 -54.14 -13.95
C HIS A 278 -0.39 -55.06 -13.42
N ALA A 279 -1.45 -54.51 -12.81
CA ALA A 279 -2.60 -55.29 -12.33
C ALA A 279 -3.40 -55.95 -13.47
N LYS A 280 -3.41 -55.35 -14.67
CA LYS A 280 -4.04 -55.95 -15.86
C LYS A 280 -3.17 -57.02 -16.51
N GLN A 281 -1.84 -56.92 -16.44
CA GLN A 281 -0.93 -57.93 -17.00
C GLN A 281 -0.86 -59.22 -16.18
N THR A 282 -1.14 -59.18 -14.88
CA THR A 282 -1.15 -60.38 -14.01
C THR A 282 -2.47 -61.16 -14.02
N ARG A 283 -3.48 -60.71 -14.78
CA ARG A 283 -4.80 -61.37 -14.90
C ARG A 283 -4.98 -62.22 -16.16
N TYR A 284 -3.93 -62.38 -16.97
CA TYR A 284 -3.87 -63.28 -18.13
C TYR A 284 -2.77 -64.33 -17.91
#